data_AF-A0A377ST28-F1
#
_entry.id   AF-A0A377ST28-F1
#
_cell.length_a   1.000
_cell.length_b   1.000
_cell.length_c   1.000
_cell.angle_alpha   90.00
_cell.angle_beta   90.00
_cell.angle_gamma   90.00
#
_symmetry.space_group_name_H-M   'P 1'
#
loop_
_entity.id
_entity.type
_entity.pdbx_description
1 polymer ?
#
loop_
_entity_poly.entity_id
_entity_poly.type
_entity_poly.pdbx_seq_one_letter_code
_entity_poly.pdbx_strand_id
1 'polypeptide(L)'
;MNQQENSFSAEQGKNLLPQSSIDGLAELSIGELLYNFYVATGSILIGSPDVFSVYHKITNQMFVYSDTMSQHCHVRSFYDGLLDTLDVSQGYAANFNVCGKHVVCVLEGVTTQSDSYDLAAVYAVLLHAQQTKDYIIVRNQNRSSDTEHCVPARHLTGWLQSN
;
A
#
# COMPACT_ATOMS: atom_id res chain seq x y z
N MET A 1 41.42 19.57 -26.86
CA MET A 1 40.01 19.86 -26.54
C MET A 1 39.45 18.57 -25.96
N ASN A 2 39.28 18.53 -24.64
CA ASN A 2 38.96 17.31 -23.89
C ASN A 2 37.49 16.94 -24.10
N GLN A 3 37.22 15.71 -24.52
CA GLN A 3 35.94 15.04 -24.25
C GLN A 3 36.24 13.96 -23.22
N GLN A 4 35.95 14.29 -21.97
CA GLN A 4 35.91 13.35 -20.86
C GLN A 4 34.52 12.69 -20.84
N GLU A 5 34.56 11.37 -20.72
CA GLU A 5 33.63 10.54 -19.94
C GLU A 5 32.16 10.55 -20.36
N ASN A 6 31.85 9.64 -21.28
CA ASN A 6 30.53 9.02 -21.33
C ASN A 6 30.68 7.55 -20.89
N SER A 7 30.91 7.36 -19.60
CA SER A 7 30.87 6.06 -18.93
C SER A 7 29.75 6.07 -17.90
N PHE A 8 28.52 6.11 -18.39
CA PHE A 8 27.32 5.85 -17.61
C PHE A 8 26.58 4.67 -18.26
N SER A 9 27.19 3.50 -18.21
CA SER A 9 26.54 2.26 -18.61
C SER A 9 27.17 1.08 -17.87
N ALA A 10 26.29 0.27 -17.29
CA ALA A 10 26.49 -1.11 -16.83
C ALA A 10 26.76 -1.42 -15.34
N GLU A 11 26.28 -0.61 -14.37
CA GLU A 11 26.15 -1.09 -12.97
C GLU A 11 24.76 -0.94 -12.32
N GLN A 12 23.74 -0.44 -13.02
CA GLN A 12 22.39 -0.27 -12.43
C GLN A 12 21.45 -1.48 -12.59
N GLY A 13 21.93 -2.62 -13.08
CA GLY A 13 21.09 -3.74 -13.52
C GLY A 13 20.94 -4.92 -12.56
N LYS A 14 21.18 -4.77 -11.25
CA LYS A 14 21.24 -5.95 -10.35
C LYS A 14 20.12 -6.14 -9.34
N ASN A 15 19.20 -5.18 -9.14
CA ASN A 15 18.03 -5.41 -8.27
C ASN A 15 16.78 -4.70 -8.79
N LEU A 16 16.48 -4.86 -10.07
CA LEU A 16 15.13 -4.60 -10.55
C LEU A 16 14.27 -5.80 -10.14
N LEU A 17 13.37 -5.58 -9.20
CA LEU A 17 12.35 -6.57 -8.87
C LEU A 17 11.54 -6.90 -10.14
N PRO A 18 11.01 -8.14 -10.24
CA PRO A 18 10.17 -8.50 -11.38
C PRO A 18 9.02 -7.51 -11.51
N GLN A 19 8.79 -6.99 -12.72
CA GLN A 19 7.67 -6.07 -13.00
C GLN A 19 6.34 -6.64 -12.49
N SER A 20 6.17 -7.96 -12.53
CA SER A 20 5.00 -8.68 -12.00
C SER A 20 4.73 -8.44 -10.51
N SER A 21 5.76 -8.19 -9.70
CA SER A 21 5.61 -7.87 -8.27
C SER A 21 5.03 -6.47 -8.08
N ILE A 22 5.44 -5.52 -8.92
CA ILE A 22 4.91 -4.15 -8.91
C ILE A 22 3.47 -4.16 -9.43
N ASP A 23 3.19 -4.89 -10.51
CA ASP A 23 1.84 -4.99 -11.08
C ASP A 23 0.85 -5.59 -10.05
N GLY A 24 1.28 -6.60 -9.29
CA GLY A 24 0.47 -7.18 -8.22
C GLY A 24 0.16 -6.23 -7.05
N LEU A 25 1.00 -5.21 -6.82
CA LEU A 25 0.74 -4.14 -5.87
C LEU A 25 -0.15 -3.04 -6.47
N ALA A 26 0.00 -2.74 -7.77
CA ALA A 26 -0.81 -1.77 -8.48
C ALA A 26 -2.29 -2.19 -8.56
N GLU A 27 -2.57 -3.49 -8.50
CA GLU A 27 -3.93 -4.01 -8.41
C GLU A 27 -4.61 -3.73 -7.07
N LEU A 28 -3.87 -3.48 -5.99
CA LEU A 28 -4.44 -3.31 -4.66
C LEU A 28 -5.28 -2.04 -4.56
N SER A 29 -6.37 -2.08 -3.78
CA SER A 29 -7.10 -0.87 -3.41
C SER A 29 -6.25 0.01 -2.49
N ILE A 30 -6.59 1.29 -2.39
CA ILE A 30 -5.87 2.22 -1.50
C ILE A 30 -5.93 1.74 -0.03
N GLY A 31 -7.07 1.20 0.42
CA GLY A 31 -7.22 0.61 1.75
C GLY A 31 -6.30 -0.59 1.96
N GLU A 32 -6.21 -1.49 0.97
CA GLU A 32 -5.27 -2.62 1.00
C GLU A 32 -3.82 -2.13 1.05
N LEU A 33 -3.44 -1.14 0.23
CA LEU A 33 -2.09 -0.59 0.21
C LEU A 33 -1.69 -0.02 1.57
N LEU A 34 -2.53 0.81 2.18
CA LEU A 34 -2.25 1.42 3.47
C LEU A 34 -2.23 0.39 4.60
N TYR A 35 -3.16 -0.57 4.61
CA TYR A 35 -3.17 -1.64 5.59
C TYR A 35 -1.85 -2.41 5.56
N ASN A 36 -1.44 -2.87 4.37
CA ASN A 36 -0.21 -3.62 4.22
C ASN A 36 1.02 -2.79 4.56
N PHE A 37 1.03 -1.51 4.19
CA PHE A 37 2.13 -0.60 4.51
C PHE A 37 2.37 -0.51 6.02
N TYR A 38 1.33 -0.21 6.79
CA TYR A 38 1.48 -0.05 8.24
C TYR A 38 1.85 -1.37 8.94
N VAL A 39 1.35 -2.51 8.46
CA VAL A 39 1.77 -3.82 8.99
C VAL A 39 3.25 -4.07 8.67
N ALA A 40 3.69 -3.80 7.44
CA ALA A 40 5.08 -3.97 7.01
C ALA A 40 6.06 -3.08 7.79
N THR A 41 5.63 -1.89 8.20
CA THR A 41 6.41 -0.96 9.04
C THR A 41 6.36 -1.28 10.54
N GLY A 42 5.65 -2.35 10.93
CA GLY A 42 5.57 -2.81 12.32
C GLY A 42 4.63 -1.97 13.20
N SER A 43 3.72 -1.22 12.60
CA SER A 43 2.69 -0.50 13.33
C SER A 43 1.70 -1.49 13.95
N ILE A 44 1.14 -1.13 15.11
CA ILE A 44 0.08 -1.93 15.75
C ILE A 44 -1.24 -1.51 15.12
N LEU A 45 -1.90 -2.45 14.44
CA LEU A 45 -3.21 -2.26 13.82
C LEU A 45 -4.28 -3.13 14.47
N ILE A 46 -5.52 -2.63 14.42
CA ILE A 46 -6.73 -3.39 14.72
C ILE A 46 -7.67 -3.29 13.51
N GLY A 47 -8.15 -4.42 12.98
CA GLY A 47 -9.11 -4.46 11.88
C GLY A 47 -8.65 -5.27 10.66
N SER A 48 -9.27 -5.03 9.52
CA SER A 48 -9.02 -5.69 8.23
C SER A 48 -8.66 -4.65 7.15
N PRO A 49 -8.22 -5.08 5.94
CA PRO A 49 -8.00 -4.15 4.82
C PRO A 49 -9.22 -3.29 4.43
N ASP A 50 -10.45 -3.72 4.77
CA ASP A 50 -11.67 -2.92 4.56
C ASP A 50 -11.75 -1.72 5.50
N VAL A 51 -11.47 -1.97 6.78
CA VAL A 51 -11.58 -0.99 7.87
C VAL A 51 -10.57 -1.35 8.94
N PHE A 52 -9.67 -0.41 9.26
CA PHE A 52 -8.66 -0.62 10.28
C PHE A 52 -8.33 0.66 11.05
N SER A 53 -7.76 0.50 12.23
CA SER A 53 -7.21 1.60 13.01
C SER A 53 -5.72 1.42 13.29
N VAL A 54 -5.01 2.54 13.30
CA VAL A 54 -3.57 2.63 13.60
C VAL A 54 -3.41 3.59 14.78
N TYR A 55 -2.65 3.20 15.80
CA TYR A 55 -2.24 4.11 16.86
C TYR A 55 -0.88 4.72 16.55
N HIS A 56 -0.86 6.03 16.30
CA HIS A 56 0.34 6.81 16.04
C HIS A 56 0.92 7.31 17.37
N LYS A 57 2.03 6.70 17.81
CA LYS A 57 2.69 7.02 19.09
C LYS A 57 3.22 8.46 19.14
N ILE A 58 3.70 8.99 18.01
CA ILE A 58 4.30 10.33 17.93
C ILE A 58 3.26 11.41 18.22
N THR A 59 2.09 11.32 17.60
CA THR A 59 1.00 12.27 17.77
C THR A 59 0.06 11.91 18.92
N ASN A 60 0.24 10.71 19.51
CA ASN A 60 -0.64 10.14 20.53
C ASN A 60 -2.11 10.09 20.07
N GLN A 61 -2.34 9.64 18.84
CA GLN A 61 -3.66 9.62 18.20
C GLN A 61 -3.97 8.25 17.60
N MET A 62 -5.25 7.88 17.64
CA MET A 62 -5.77 6.72 16.91
C MET A 62 -6.45 7.21 15.64
N PHE A 63 -5.99 6.72 14.50
CA PHE A 63 -6.58 6.99 13.19
C PHE A 63 -7.38 5.78 12.75
N VAL A 64 -8.58 6.03 12.21
CA VAL A 64 -9.44 5.00 11.63
C VAL A 64 -9.53 5.25 10.13
N TYR A 65 -9.19 4.23 9.36
CA TYR A 65 -9.22 4.21 7.91
C TYR A 65 -10.39 3.34 7.46
N SER A 66 -11.26 3.89 6.62
CA SER A 66 -12.42 3.20 6.07
C SER A 66 -12.76 3.79 4.71
N ASP A 67 -13.19 2.93 3.79
CA ASP A 67 -13.72 3.35 2.49
C ASP A 67 -15.20 3.79 2.59
N THR A 68 -15.86 3.53 3.73
CA THR A 68 -17.20 4.05 4.00
C THR A 68 -17.14 5.51 4.46
N MET A 69 -17.71 6.42 3.66
CA MET A 69 -17.98 7.82 4.00
C MET A 69 -18.96 8.01 5.19
N SER A 70 -19.15 7.02 6.07
CA SER A 70 -20.14 7.04 7.15
C SER A 70 -19.60 7.64 8.45
N GLN A 71 -19.56 8.98 8.46
CA GLN A 71 -19.87 9.96 9.52
C GLN A 71 -19.53 9.80 11.03
N HIS A 72 -18.89 8.76 11.58
CA HIS A 72 -18.78 8.66 13.07
C HIS A 72 -17.42 8.37 13.69
N CYS A 73 -16.31 8.61 13.00
CA CYS A 73 -15.00 8.74 13.64
C CYS A 73 -14.28 9.98 13.08
N HIS A 74 -13.25 10.47 13.76
CA HIS A 74 -12.26 11.33 13.12
C HIS A 74 -11.51 10.48 12.08
N VAL A 75 -12.19 10.21 10.97
CA VAL A 75 -11.70 9.45 9.83
C VAL A 75 -10.86 10.44 9.03
N ARG A 76 -9.55 10.24 9.01
CA ARG A 76 -8.72 10.94 8.03
C ARG A 76 -8.95 10.31 6.67
N SER A 77 -8.98 11.16 5.65
CA SER A 77 -9.02 10.69 4.27
C SER A 77 -7.77 9.84 4.00
N PHE A 78 -7.90 8.80 3.18
CA PHE A 78 -6.74 8.01 2.74
C PHE A 78 -5.61 8.87 2.16
N TYR A 79 -5.94 10.04 1.58
CA TYR A 79 -4.96 11.02 1.09
C TYR A 79 -4.03 11.56 2.19
N ASP A 80 -4.52 11.75 3.42
CA ASP A 80 -3.67 12.17 4.53
C ASP A 80 -2.76 11.02 4.99
N GLY A 81 -3.25 9.78 4.96
CA GLY A 81 -2.44 8.60 5.28
C GLY A 81 -1.33 8.33 4.26
N LEU A 82 -1.54 8.73 3.00
CA LEU A 82 -0.51 8.65 1.97
C LEU A 82 0.66 9.62 2.21
N LEU A 83 0.41 10.80 2.77
CA LEU A 83 1.49 11.71 3.19
C LEU A 83 2.29 11.14 4.37
N ASP A 84 1.62 10.51 5.34
CA ASP A 84 2.29 9.83 6.45
C ASP A 84 3.23 8.72 5.95
N THR A 85 2.91 8.07 4.82
CA THR A 85 3.80 7.04 4.24
C THR A 85 5.14 7.61 3.78
N LEU A 86 5.22 8.89 3.40
CA LEU A 86 6.47 9.54 3.00
C LEU A 86 7.39 9.73 4.20
N ASP A 87 6.86 10.25 5.30
CA ASP A 87 7.63 10.48 6.54
C ASP A 87 8.15 9.15 7.10
N VAL A 88 7.30 8.12 7.10
CA VAL A 88 7.69 6.79 7.55
C VAL A 88 8.76 6.20 6.62
N SER A 89 8.60 6.31 5.29
CA SER A 89 9.56 5.77 4.33
C SER A 89 10.92 6.46 4.38
N GLN A 90 10.97 7.77 4.64
CA GLN A 90 12.23 8.47 4.91
C GLN A 90 12.94 7.95 6.15
N GLY A 91 12.18 7.53 7.18
CA GLY A 91 12.73 6.83 8.35
C GLY A 91 13.45 5.51 8.00
N TYR A 92 13.12 4.89 6.86
CA TYR A 92 13.80 3.74 6.29
C TYR A 92 14.90 4.12 5.28
N ALA A 93 15.32 5.39 5.22
CA ALA A 93 16.30 5.91 4.28
C ALA A 93 15.89 5.78 2.80
N ALA A 94 14.58 5.84 2.50
CA ALA A 94 14.09 5.95 1.13
C ALA A 94 14.57 7.26 0.47
N ASN A 95 15.03 7.16 -0.77
CA ASN A 95 15.46 8.29 -1.58
C ASN A 95 14.58 8.44 -2.81
N PHE A 96 14.29 9.68 -3.20
CA PHE A 96 13.38 9.97 -4.30
C PHE A 96 14.09 10.75 -5.41
N ASN A 97 13.88 10.35 -6.66
CA ASN A 97 14.31 11.06 -7.86
C ASN A 97 13.13 11.25 -8.80
N VAL A 98 13.09 12.37 -9.53
CA VAL A 98 12.06 12.63 -10.54
C VAL A 98 12.65 12.43 -11.93
N CYS A 99 12.07 11.49 -12.67
CA CYS A 99 12.48 11.13 -14.03
C CYS A 99 11.32 11.42 -15.00
N GLY A 100 11.30 12.63 -15.58
CA GLY A 100 10.22 13.06 -16.45
C GLY A 100 8.90 13.22 -15.70
N LYS A 101 7.92 12.36 -15.99
CA LYS A 101 6.60 12.36 -15.33
C LYS A 101 6.50 11.40 -14.14
N HIS A 102 7.57 10.67 -13.86
CA HIS A 102 7.54 9.62 -12.85
C HIS A 102 8.46 9.95 -11.68
N VAL A 103 8.02 9.53 -10.50
CA VAL A 103 8.81 9.52 -9.28
C VAL A 103 9.41 8.13 -9.10
N VAL A 104 10.73 8.09 -8.96
CA VAL A 104 11.49 6.88 -8.66
C VAL A 104 11.83 6.90 -7.18
N CYS A 105 11.43 5.87 -6.45
CA CYS A 105 11.81 5.65 -5.06
C CYS A 105 12.85 4.52 -4.98
N VAL A 106 13.93 4.76 -4.25
CA VAL A 106 14.99 3.78 -3.98
C VAL A 106 15.07 3.54 -2.48
N LEU A 107 14.91 2.30 -2.08
CA LEU A 107 14.95 1.86 -0.68
C LEU A 107 15.72 0.55 -0.59
N GLU A 108 16.90 0.56 0.03
CA GLU A 108 17.71 -0.63 0.35
C GLU A 108 17.58 -1.81 -0.64
N GLY A 109 18.07 -1.64 -1.87
CA GLY A 109 18.05 -2.70 -2.89
C GLY A 109 16.71 -2.85 -3.63
N VAL A 110 15.69 -2.09 -3.27
CA VAL A 110 14.43 -1.95 -4.01
C VAL A 110 14.43 -0.63 -4.77
N THR A 111 13.99 -0.68 -6.03
CA THR A 111 13.70 0.50 -6.84
C THR A 111 12.30 0.38 -7.42
N THR A 112 11.47 1.39 -7.18
CA THR A 112 10.09 1.47 -7.68
C THR A 112 9.87 2.78 -8.41
N GLN A 113 8.87 2.78 -9.28
CA GLN A 113 8.47 3.95 -10.06
C GLN A 113 6.95 4.10 -9.99
N SER A 114 6.47 5.32 -9.79
CA SER A 114 5.04 5.67 -9.85
C SER A 114 4.86 7.10 -10.34
N ASP A 115 3.62 7.49 -10.61
CA ASP A 115 3.26 8.87 -10.99
C ASP A 115 3.23 9.82 -9.78
N SER A 116 3.33 9.28 -8.56
CA SER A 116 3.30 10.05 -7.32
C SER A 116 4.29 9.51 -6.27
N TYR A 117 4.76 10.39 -5.40
CA TYR A 117 5.77 10.09 -4.37
C TYR A 117 5.29 9.04 -3.37
N ASP A 118 4.06 9.18 -2.91
CA ASP A 118 3.40 8.30 -1.94
C ASP A 118 3.29 6.86 -2.45
N LEU A 119 2.78 6.67 -3.67
CA LEU A 119 2.68 5.34 -4.27
C LEU A 119 4.06 4.72 -4.50
N ALA A 120 5.04 5.50 -4.99
CA ALA A 120 6.41 5.01 -5.15
C ALA A 120 7.00 4.56 -3.80
N ALA A 121 6.76 5.32 -2.73
CA ALA A 121 7.20 5.01 -1.37
C ALA A 121 6.54 3.73 -0.83
N VAL A 122 5.21 3.65 -0.92
CA VAL A 122 4.44 2.48 -0.47
C VAL A 122 4.92 1.22 -1.18
N TYR A 123 5.06 1.24 -2.50
CA TYR A 123 5.57 0.09 -3.26
C TYR A 123 6.97 -0.30 -2.82
N ALA A 124 7.87 0.67 -2.62
CA ALA A 124 9.24 0.39 -2.21
C ALA A 124 9.28 -0.32 -0.85
N VAL A 125 8.50 0.18 0.13
CA VAL A 125 8.44 -0.39 1.49
C VAL A 125 7.82 -1.79 1.47
N LEU A 126 6.73 -1.99 0.74
CA LEU A 126 6.08 -3.30 0.65
C LEU A 126 6.99 -4.34 0.02
N LEU A 127 7.64 -4.00 -1.09
CA LEU A 127 8.58 -4.89 -1.77
C LEU A 127 9.81 -5.19 -0.90
N HIS A 128 10.34 -4.20 -0.18
CA HIS A 128 11.44 -4.39 0.76
C HIS A 128 11.03 -5.34 1.90
N ALA A 129 9.82 -5.18 2.44
CA ALA A 129 9.28 -6.07 3.46
C ALA A 129 9.06 -7.50 2.94
N GLN A 130 8.62 -7.66 1.70
CA GLN A 130 8.50 -8.99 1.07
C GLN A 130 9.87 -9.67 0.90
N GLN A 131 10.93 -8.90 0.62
CA GLN A 131 12.29 -9.44 0.48
C GLN A 131 12.98 -9.76 1.82
N THR A 132 12.75 -8.93 2.83
CA THR A 132 13.56 -8.94 4.07
C THR A 132 12.83 -9.51 5.28
N LYS A 133 11.50 -9.59 5.24
CA LYS A 133 10.65 -9.99 6.38
C LYS A 133 9.69 -11.14 6.05
N ASP A 134 9.83 -11.78 4.89
CA ASP A 134 8.89 -12.78 4.35
C ASP A 134 7.43 -12.30 4.43
N TYR A 135 7.21 -11.01 4.20
CA TYR A 135 5.90 -10.40 4.34
C TYR A 135 4.93 -10.90 3.27
N ILE A 136 3.70 -11.24 3.67
CA ILE A 136 2.63 -11.69 2.77
C ILE A 136 1.59 -10.59 2.65
N ILE A 137 1.31 -10.17 1.42
CA ILE A 137 0.28 -9.18 1.12
C ILE A 137 -1.10 -9.74 1.48
N VAL A 138 -1.83 -8.99 2.30
CA VAL A 138 -3.20 -9.27 2.72
C VAL A 138 -4.16 -8.50 1.82
N ARG A 139 -5.07 -9.22 1.15
CA ARG A 139 -6.13 -8.63 0.34
C ARG A 139 -7.48 -8.70 1.07
N ASN A 140 -8.40 -7.85 0.66
CA ASN A 140 -9.78 -7.84 1.12
C ASN A 140 -10.51 -9.14 0.69
N GLN A 141 -11.27 -9.73 1.61
CA GLN A 141 -12.01 -10.97 1.38
C GLN A 141 -13.18 -10.82 0.39
N ASN A 142 -13.72 -9.62 0.21
CA ASN A 142 -14.87 -9.38 -0.67
C ASN A 142 -14.52 -9.34 -2.16
N ARG A 143 -13.22 -9.29 -2.51
CA ARG A 143 -12.76 -9.15 -3.91
C ARG A 143 -12.78 -10.45 -4.71
N SER A 144 -13.01 -11.58 -4.05
CA SER A 144 -13.07 -12.92 -4.68
C SER A 144 -14.46 -13.33 -5.18
N SER A 145 -15.46 -12.42 -5.22
CA SER A 145 -16.85 -12.78 -5.52
C SER A 145 -17.55 -12.01 -6.65
N ASP A 146 -16.83 -11.22 -7.46
CA ASP A 146 -17.43 -10.58 -8.65
C ASP A 146 -17.43 -11.45 -9.91
N THR A 147 -17.00 -12.71 -9.80
CA THR A 147 -17.22 -13.75 -10.81
C THR A 147 -17.76 -15.01 -10.15
N GLU A 148 -19.04 -15.00 -9.75
CA GLU A 148 -20.01 -16.06 -10.05
C GLU A 148 -21.33 -15.85 -9.28
N HIS A 149 -22.40 -15.71 -10.06
CA HIS A 149 -23.81 -15.93 -9.70
C HIS A 149 -24.50 -14.99 -8.70
N CYS A 150 -25.22 -14.02 -9.28
CA CYS A 150 -26.55 -13.64 -8.81
C CYS A 150 -27.37 -14.90 -8.44
N VAL A 151 -27.56 -15.14 -7.15
CA VAL A 151 -28.65 -16.01 -6.67
C VAL A 151 -29.85 -15.10 -6.36
N PRO A 152 -31.03 -15.32 -6.95
CA PRO A 152 -32.18 -14.47 -6.72
C PRO A 152 -32.63 -14.54 -5.26
N ALA A 153 -32.96 -13.39 -4.68
CA ALA A 153 -33.60 -13.28 -3.38
C ALA A 153 -35.01 -13.92 -3.38
N ARG A 154 -35.06 -15.23 -3.17
CA ARG A 154 -36.25 -15.96 -2.70
C ARG A 154 -35.74 -17.07 -1.79
N HIS A 155 -36.01 -16.94 -0.49
CA HIS A 155 -35.95 -17.95 0.60
C HIS A 155 -35.40 -17.35 1.91
N LEU A 156 -35.93 -16.20 2.35
CA LEU A 156 -35.79 -15.72 3.74
C LEU A 156 -37.13 -15.17 4.28
N THR A 157 -38.22 -15.90 4.04
CA THR A 157 -39.48 -15.72 4.76
C THR A 157 -39.99 -17.08 5.20
N GLY A 158 -39.57 -17.51 6.39
CA GLY A 158 -40.00 -18.77 6.99
C GLY A 158 -39.55 -19.03 8.43
N TRP A 159 -39.00 -18.04 9.14
CA TRP A 159 -38.46 -18.24 10.50
C TRP A 159 -38.92 -17.20 11.55
N LEU A 160 -40.04 -16.50 11.30
CA LEU A 160 -40.67 -15.58 12.26
C LEU A 160 -42.20 -15.76 12.35
N GLN A 161 -42.68 -17.00 12.39
CA GLN A 161 -44.08 -17.31 12.76
C GLN A 161 -44.19 -18.50 13.72
N SER A 162 -43.29 -18.58 14.69
CA SER A 162 -43.47 -19.41 15.89
C SER A 162 -42.98 -18.65 17.12
N ASN A 163 -43.56 -17.47 17.32
CA ASN A 163 -43.88 -16.81 18.60
C ASN A 163 -44.62 -15.50 18.31
#